data_AF-A0A7Y1VYQ1-F1
#
_entry.id   AF-A0A7Y1VYQ1-F1
#
_cell.length_a   1.000
_cell.length_b   1.000
_cell.length_c   1.000
_cell.angle_alpha   90.00
_cell.angle_beta   90.00
_cell.angle_gamma   90.00
#
_symmetry.space_group_name_H-M   'P 1'
#
loop_
_entity.id
_entity.type
_entity.pdbx_description
1 polymer ?
#
loop_
_entity_poly.entity_id
_entity_poly.type
_entity_poly.pdbx_seq_one_letter_code
_entity_poly.pdbx_strand_id
1 'polypeptide(L)'
;YEGGIRVPAVMEWPAGIQMPRTSAMHSVTTDILPTLCALTGQPLPERPLDGISLVPALTGNMETRSSPMFFWSFASGKVFDEHAQPYIDPELQEGTTPLAKMMNGKYTRSFRNFHYPQIGENDFGGARTMIGPRYKLVLDQSGNAPIELFDLENDPGEEINLSAAKPEVVDTMQQQLYDWQKSVLTSLTGKDYL
;
A
#
# COMPACT_ATOMS: atom_id res chain seq x y z
N TYR A 1 13.97 -5.16 -8.45
CA TYR A 1 13.20 -4.01 -7.91
C TYR A 1 13.03 -4.04 -6.38
N GLU A 2 13.49 -5.10 -5.69
CA GLU A 2 13.40 -5.25 -4.23
C GLU A 2 14.04 -4.14 -3.37
N GLY A 3 15.00 -3.37 -3.90
CA GLY A 3 15.79 -2.42 -3.11
C GLY A 3 15.03 -1.24 -2.47
N GLY A 4 13.76 -1.00 -2.84
CA GLY A 4 12.97 0.12 -2.33
C GLY A 4 11.73 -0.23 -1.48
N ILE A 5 11.21 -1.46 -1.58
CA ILE A 5 9.91 -1.83 -0.98
C ILE A 5 9.99 -2.99 0.01
N ARG A 6 11.03 -3.82 -0.05
CA ARG A 6 11.19 -4.93 0.90
C ARG A 6 12.08 -4.50 2.06
N VAL A 7 11.51 -4.56 3.26
CA VAL A 7 12.20 -4.24 4.50
C VAL A 7 12.12 -5.42 5.46
N PRO A 8 13.17 -5.70 6.26
CA PRO A 8 13.08 -6.70 7.30
C PRO A 8 12.10 -6.25 8.38
N ALA A 9 11.29 -7.19 8.87
CA ALA A 9 10.40 -6.98 10.00
C ALA A 9 10.76 -7.95 11.14
N VAL A 10 10.65 -7.48 12.38
CA VAL A 10 10.83 -8.28 13.59
C VAL A 10 9.57 -8.12 14.44
N MET A 11 9.04 -9.23 14.94
CA MET A 11 7.89 -9.25 15.83
C MET A 11 8.17 -10.13 17.03
N GLU A 12 7.81 -9.63 18.21
CA GLU A 12 7.89 -10.36 19.47
C GLU A 12 6.48 -10.43 20.08
N TRP A 13 5.99 -11.64 20.30
CA TRP A 13 4.70 -11.88 20.95
C TRP A 13 4.75 -13.20 21.72
N PRO A 14 5.21 -13.20 22.99
CA PRO A 14 5.52 -14.45 23.72
C PRO A 14 4.34 -15.41 23.87
N ALA A 15 3.11 -14.89 23.92
CA ALA A 15 1.91 -15.70 24.04
C ALA A 15 1.52 -16.44 22.74
N GLY A 16 1.87 -15.90 21.56
CA GLY A 16 1.53 -16.50 20.27
C GLY A 16 2.72 -17.05 19.47
N ILE A 17 3.91 -16.49 19.66
CA ILE A 17 5.18 -16.93 19.07
C ILE A 17 5.99 -17.63 20.16
N GLN A 18 5.73 -18.92 20.34
CA GLN A 18 6.32 -19.71 21.43
C GLN A 18 7.77 -20.12 21.18
N MET A 19 8.19 -20.17 19.90
CA MET A 19 9.53 -20.56 19.50
C MET A 19 10.09 -19.53 18.50
N PRO A 20 11.37 -19.13 18.62
CA PRO A 20 12.02 -18.29 17.63
C PRO A 20 11.98 -18.94 16.25
N ARG A 21 11.62 -18.17 15.22
CA ARG A 21 11.60 -18.63 13.83
C ARG A 21 11.76 -17.47 12.86
N THR A 22 12.04 -17.80 11.61
CA THR A 22 12.00 -16.86 10.49
C THR A 22 10.84 -17.22 9.56
N SER A 23 10.37 -16.25 8.79
CA SER A 23 9.35 -16.47 7.75
C SER A 23 9.77 -15.75 6.47
N ALA A 24 9.60 -16.43 5.35
CA ALA A 24 9.78 -15.84 4.02
C ALA A 24 8.49 -15.19 3.49
N MET A 25 7.36 -15.34 4.20
CA MET A 25 6.08 -14.76 3.81
C MET A 25 6.19 -13.24 3.75
N HIS A 26 5.77 -12.65 2.63
CA HIS A 26 5.66 -11.20 2.52
C HIS A 26 4.45 -10.67 3.29
N SER A 27 4.64 -9.52 3.93
CA SER A 27 3.61 -8.75 4.62
C SER A 27 3.72 -7.27 4.26
N VAL A 28 2.68 -6.51 4.58
CA VAL A 28 2.58 -5.07 4.29
C VAL A 28 2.03 -4.34 5.52
N THR A 29 2.38 -3.07 5.68
CA THR A 29 1.98 -2.26 6.84
C THR A 29 0.46 -2.23 7.08
N THR A 30 -0.35 -2.35 6.02
CA THR A 30 -1.82 -2.39 6.13
C THR A 30 -2.33 -3.64 6.84
N ASP A 31 -1.52 -4.69 6.99
CA ASP A 31 -1.85 -5.90 7.75
C ASP A 31 -1.88 -5.67 9.27
N ILE A 32 -1.27 -4.59 9.76
CA ILE A 32 -1.16 -4.31 11.20
C ILE A 32 -2.55 -4.13 11.82
N LEU A 33 -3.42 -3.32 11.20
CA LEU A 33 -4.76 -3.05 11.72
C LEU A 33 -5.59 -4.34 11.92
N PRO A 34 -5.84 -5.18 10.89
CA PRO A 34 -6.62 -6.39 11.07
C PRO A 34 -5.95 -7.41 12.01
N THR A 35 -4.61 -7.42 12.08
CA THR A 35 -3.88 -8.25 13.05
C THR A 35 -4.17 -7.81 14.48
N LEU A 36 -4.08 -6.51 14.77
CA LEU A 36 -4.36 -5.98 16.12
C LEU A 36 -5.82 -6.16 16.52
N CYS A 37 -6.77 -5.95 15.60
CA CYS A 37 -8.18 -6.22 15.85
C CYS A 37 -8.41 -7.69 16.23
N ALA A 38 -7.82 -8.63 15.46
CA ALA A 38 -7.93 -10.06 15.76
C ALA A 38 -7.31 -10.44 17.12
N LEU A 39 -6.16 -9.88 17.48
CA LEU A 39 -5.49 -10.13 18.76
C LEU A 39 -6.25 -9.56 19.96
N THR A 40 -6.96 -8.45 19.77
CA THR A 40 -7.68 -7.73 20.84
C THR A 40 -9.17 -8.06 20.89
N GLY A 41 -9.66 -8.91 19.98
CA GLY A 41 -11.08 -9.23 19.86
C GLY A 41 -11.95 -8.03 19.43
N GLN A 42 -11.34 -7.01 18.82
CA GLN A 42 -12.06 -5.83 18.33
C GLN A 42 -12.63 -6.08 16.92
N PRO A 43 -13.82 -5.54 16.62
CA PRO A 43 -14.37 -5.63 15.28
C PRO A 43 -13.51 -4.85 14.29
N LEU A 44 -13.52 -5.30 13.03
CA LEU A 44 -13.00 -4.51 11.92
C LEU A 44 -13.99 -3.38 11.60
N PRO A 45 -13.51 -2.23 11.12
CA PRO A 45 -14.40 -1.18 10.63
C PRO A 45 -15.15 -1.66 9.37
N GLU A 46 -16.37 -1.16 9.18
CA GLU A 46 -17.20 -1.46 8.00
C GLU A 46 -16.75 -0.66 6.78
N ARG A 47 -15.54 -0.94 6.30
CA ARG A 47 -14.94 -0.29 5.12
C ARG A 47 -13.91 -1.20 4.45
N PRO A 48 -13.53 -0.94 3.20
CA PRO A 48 -12.48 -1.70 2.53
C PRO A 48 -11.18 -1.68 3.33
N LEU A 49 -10.53 -2.85 3.43
CA LEU A 49 -9.22 -3.01 4.04
C LEU A 49 -8.30 -3.70 3.03
N ASP A 50 -7.11 -3.15 2.83
CA ASP A 50 -6.10 -3.75 1.94
C ASP A 50 -5.34 -4.91 2.61
N GLY A 51 -5.22 -4.85 3.94
CA GLY A 51 -4.44 -5.80 4.73
C GLY A 51 -5.23 -7.02 5.17
N ILE A 52 -4.51 -8.07 5.56
CA ILE A 52 -5.06 -9.29 6.19
C ILE A 52 -4.51 -9.45 7.60
N SER A 53 -5.20 -10.21 8.44
CA SER A 53 -4.65 -10.59 9.74
C SER A 53 -3.48 -11.54 9.58
N LEU A 54 -2.35 -11.21 10.23
CA LEU A 54 -1.16 -12.06 10.29
C LEU A 54 -1.24 -13.08 11.44
N VAL A 55 -2.27 -13.06 12.29
CA VAL A 55 -2.39 -14.01 13.41
C VAL A 55 -2.20 -15.47 12.97
N PRO A 56 -2.74 -15.94 11.82
CA PRO A 56 -2.44 -17.28 11.32
C PRO A 56 -0.95 -17.50 11.03
N ALA A 57 -0.26 -16.54 10.42
CA ALA A 57 1.18 -16.64 10.15
C ALA A 57 2.01 -16.60 11.45
N LEU A 58 1.58 -15.80 12.43
CA LEU A 58 2.21 -15.69 13.75
C LEU A 58 1.97 -16.92 14.63
N THR A 59 0.98 -17.75 14.32
CA THR A 59 0.69 -19.02 15.02
C THR A 59 1.14 -20.26 14.24
N GLY A 60 1.75 -20.09 13.06
CA GLY A 60 2.25 -21.20 12.23
C GLY A 60 1.19 -21.85 11.34
N ASN A 61 0.04 -21.22 11.17
CA ASN A 61 -1.09 -21.71 10.38
C ASN A 61 -1.20 -21.05 8.98
N MET A 62 -0.19 -20.28 8.56
CA MET A 62 -0.13 -19.64 7.25
C MET A 62 1.33 -19.41 6.83
N GLU A 63 1.74 -20.06 5.75
CA GLU A 63 3.08 -19.93 5.17
C GLU A 63 3.09 -18.99 3.95
N THR A 64 1.95 -18.88 3.26
CA THR A 64 1.77 -18.05 2.07
C THR A 64 0.60 -17.10 2.26
N ARG A 65 0.75 -15.87 1.75
CA ARG A 65 -0.31 -14.87 1.75
C ARG A 65 -1.47 -15.32 0.84
N SER A 66 -2.71 -15.17 1.32
CA SER A 66 -3.92 -15.53 0.57
C SER A 66 -4.40 -14.44 -0.40
N SER A 67 -3.99 -13.19 -0.21
CA SER A 67 -4.39 -12.04 -1.03
C SER A 67 -3.18 -11.33 -1.63
N PRO A 68 -3.33 -10.66 -2.79
CA PRO A 68 -2.26 -9.82 -3.34
C PRO A 68 -1.98 -8.61 -2.46
N MET A 69 -0.79 -8.04 -2.64
CA MET A 69 -0.42 -6.73 -2.10
C MET A 69 -0.31 -5.73 -3.24
N PHE A 70 -0.74 -4.49 -3.00
CA PHE A 70 -0.73 -3.44 -3.99
C PHE A 70 0.07 -2.25 -3.47
N PHE A 71 0.86 -1.64 -4.35
CA PHE A 71 1.64 -0.45 -4.05
C PHE A 71 1.47 0.56 -5.17
N TRP A 72 1.36 1.83 -4.78
CA TRP A 72 1.09 2.89 -5.73
C TRP A 72 1.69 4.21 -5.31
N SER A 73 2.52 4.76 -6.20
CA SER A 73 2.98 6.14 -6.13
C SER A 73 1.92 7.07 -6.72
N PHE A 74 0.94 7.42 -5.88
CA PHE A 74 -0.13 8.34 -6.25
C PHE A 74 0.38 9.78 -6.36
N ALA A 75 0.00 10.49 -7.43
CA ALA A 75 0.39 11.87 -7.67
C ALA A 75 -0.41 12.86 -6.80
N SER A 76 -0.08 12.94 -5.51
CA SER A 76 -0.75 13.79 -4.52
C SER A 76 -0.55 15.30 -4.72
N GLY A 77 0.26 15.74 -5.69
CA GLY A 77 0.46 17.17 -5.96
C GLY A 77 -0.82 17.94 -6.28
N LYS A 78 -1.83 17.27 -6.86
CA LYS A 78 -3.12 17.87 -7.22
C LYS A 78 -3.96 18.31 -6.02
N VAL A 79 -3.73 17.77 -4.82
CA VAL A 79 -4.52 18.10 -3.63
C VAL A 79 -4.01 19.31 -2.86
N PHE A 80 -2.95 19.96 -3.34
CA PHE A 80 -2.30 21.08 -2.66
C PHE A 80 -2.40 22.40 -3.44
N ASP A 81 -3.48 22.63 -4.18
CA ASP A 81 -3.74 23.90 -4.85
C ASP A 81 -4.48 24.90 -3.94
N GLU A 82 -4.76 26.09 -4.48
CA GLU A 82 -5.44 27.18 -3.76
C GLU A 82 -6.91 26.91 -3.44
N HIS A 83 -7.51 25.86 -4.02
CA HIS A 83 -8.91 25.49 -3.82
C HIS A 83 -9.09 24.32 -2.84
N ALA A 84 -8.00 23.74 -2.36
CA ALA A 84 -7.99 22.60 -1.46
C ALA A 84 -8.81 22.87 -0.17
N GLN A 85 -9.80 22.01 0.10
CA GLN A 85 -10.64 22.10 1.30
C GLN A 85 -10.04 21.24 2.40
N PRO A 86 -9.70 21.78 3.59
CA PRO A 86 -9.06 20.99 4.62
C PRO A 86 -10.08 20.17 5.43
N TYR A 87 -9.74 18.94 5.80
CA TYR A 87 -10.55 18.10 6.71
C TYR A 87 -10.52 18.60 8.16
N ILE A 88 -9.43 19.27 8.53
CA ILE A 88 -9.17 19.81 9.87
C ILE A 88 -8.88 21.29 9.71
N ASP A 89 -9.29 22.13 10.66
CA ASP A 89 -8.95 23.56 10.63
C ASP A 89 -7.43 23.77 10.39
N PRO A 90 -7.01 24.61 9.42
CA PRO A 90 -5.60 24.89 9.15
C PRO A 90 -4.78 25.31 10.38
N GLU A 91 -5.38 26.00 11.35
CA GLU A 91 -4.66 26.41 12.57
C GLU A 91 -4.25 25.19 13.42
N LEU A 92 -5.07 24.13 13.44
CA LEU A 92 -4.79 22.89 14.16
C LEU A 92 -3.72 22.01 13.47
N GLN A 93 -3.33 22.38 12.25
CA GLN A 93 -2.36 21.63 11.44
C GLN A 93 -0.91 22.14 11.64
N GLU A 94 -0.73 23.32 12.24
CA GLU A 94 0.58 23.93 12.47
C GLU A 94 1.36 23.24 13.61
N GLY A 95 2.66 22.97 13.38
CA GLY A 95 3.57 22.48 14.44
C GLY A 95 3.25 21.07 14.98
N THR A 96 2.35 20.34 14.33
CA THR A 96 1.90 18.99 14.72
C THR A 96 3.00 17.93 14.70
N THR A 97 4.13 18.21 14.05
CA THR A 97 5.32 17.36 14.09
C THR A 97 6.44 18.09 14.86
N PRO A 98 6.95 17.54 15.97
CA PRO A 98 8.03 18.17 16.73
C PRO A 98 9.34 18.15 15.90
N LEU A 99 9.60 19.24 15.18
CA LEU A 99 10.81 19.43 14.38
C LEU A 99 11.49 20.73 14.74
N ALA A 100 12.81 20.72 14.79
CA ALA A 100 13.60 21.92 15.04
C ALA A 100 13.71 22.86 13.82
N LYS A 101 13.33 22.40 12.62
CA LYS A 101 13.60 23.12 11.36
C LYS A 101 12.41 23.97 10.92
N MET A 102 12.60 25.28 10.99
CA MET A 102 11.70 26.31 10.48
C MET A 102 12.17 26.83 9.12
N MET A 103 11.23 27.17 8.23
CA MET A 103 11.47 27.89 6.97
C MET A 103 10.36 28.93 6.79
N ASN A 104 10.73 30.20 6.55
CA ASN A 104 9.80 31.32 6.44
C ASN A 104 8.79 31.43 7.60
N GLY A 105 9.24 31.19 8.84
CA GLY A 105 8.38 31.28 10.02
C GLY A 105 7.42 30.10 10.23
N LYS A 106 7.50 29.03 9.40
CA LYS A 106 6.68 27.82 9.54
C LYS A 106 7.54 26.57 9.73
N TYR A 107 7.03 25.58 10.47
CA TYR A 107 7.68 24.28 10.60
C TYR A 107 7.72 23.58 9.24
N THR A 108 8.87 22.99 8.90
CA THR A 108 9.09 22.40 7.56
C THR A 108 8.27 21.14 7.28
N ARG A 109 7.60 20.57 8.28
CA ARG A 109 6.60 19.50 8.09
C ARG A 109 5.37 19.77 8.97
N SER A 110 4.39 20.46 8.40
CA SER A 110 3.04 20.50 8.95
C SER A 110 2.26 19.32 8.39
N PHE A 111 1.46 18.67 9.23
CA PHE A 111 0.42 17.76 8.75
C PHE A 111 -0.51 18.56 7.82
N ARG A 112 -0.77 18.07 6.62
CA ARG A 112 -1.67 18.71 5.65
C ARG A 112 -2.72 17.69 5.26
N ASN A 113 -3.99 17.97 5.54
CA ASN A 113 -5.09 17.05 5.26
C ASN A 113 -6.21 17.77 4.50
N PHE A 114 -6.29 17.51 3.20
CA PHE A 114 -7.28 18.12 2.31
C PHE A 114 -8.15 17.07 1.63
N HIS A 115 -9.40 17.44 1.40
CA HIS A 115 -10.35 16.71 0.59
C HIS A 115 -9.86 16.59 -0.84
N TYR A 116 -9.91 15.37 -1.38
CA TYR A 116 -9.70 15.15 -2.79
C TYR A 116 -11.00 15.44 -3.56
N PRO A 117 -10.99 16.39 -4.51
CA PRO A 117 -12.24 16.95 -5.03
C PRO A 117 -13.02 15.98 -5.92
N GLN A 118 -12.37 15.41 -6.95
CA GLN A 118 -12.99 14.52 -7.92
C GLN A 118 -11.96 13.56 -8.50
N ILE A 119 -12.40 12.36 -8.88
CA ILE A 119 -11.56 11.35 -9.51
C ILE A 119 -11.58 11.57 -11.03
N GLY A 120 -10.41 11.71 -11.65
CA GLY A 120 -10.22 11.74 -13.10
C GLY A 120 -9.35 10.58 -13.61
N GLU A 121 -9.35 10.35 -14.93
CA GLU A 121 -8.55 9.27 -15.55
C GLU A 121 -7.04 9.41 -15.26
N ASN A 122 -6.54 10.65 -15.24
CA ASN A 122 -5.16 10.96 -14.91
C ASN A 122 -4.78 10.61 -13.46
N ASP A 123 -5.76 10.30 -12.61
CA ASP A 123 -5.51 9.89 -11.23
C ASP A 123 -5.14 8.43 -11.10
N PHE A 124 -5.27 7.60 -12.15
CA PHE A 124 -4.86 6.18 -12.16
C PHE A 124 -3.39 5.99 -12.59
N GLY A 125 -2.71 7.07 -12.99
CA GLY A 125 -1.30 7.06 -13.39
C GLY A 125 -0.34 6.87 -12.22
N GLY A 126 0.95 7.06 -12.45
CA GLY A 126 1.98 6.84 -11.44
C GLY A 126 2.50 5.41 -11.39
N ALA A 127 3.69 5.24 -10.81
CA ALA A 127 4.34 3.94 -10.68
C ALA A 127 3.55 3.06 -9.72
N ARG A 128 3.28 1.82 -10.10
CA ARG A 128 2.40 0.91 -9.37
C ARG A 128 2.81 -0.53 -9.57
N THR A 129 2.57 -1.35 -8.55
CA THR A 129 2.87 -2.78 -8.60
C THR A 129 1.83 -3.58 -7.82
N MET A 130 1.58 -4.78 -8.32
CA MET A 130 0.82 -5.81 -7.64
C MET A 130 1.74 -7.00 -7.40
N ILE A 131 1.81 -7.45 -6.15
CA ILE A 131 2.55 -8.65 -5.74
C ILE A 131 1.51 -9.72 -5.39
N GLY A 132 1.36 -10.72 -6.25
CA GLY A 132 0.55 -11.90 -5.97
C GLY A 132 1.36 -13.04 -5.34
N PRO A 133 0.73 -14.22 -5.13
CA PRO A 133 1.42 -15.39 -4.56
C PRO A 133 2.59 -15.90 -5.41
N ARG A 134 2.49 -15.79 -6.74
CA ARG A 134 3.50 -16.25 -7.69
C ARG A 134 4.07 -15.15 -8.56
N TYR A 135 3.22 -14.26 -9.07
CA TYR A 135 3.66 -13.23 -10.02
C TYR A 135 3.68 -11.84 -9.38
N LYS A 136 4.62 -11.02 -9.86
CA LYS A 136 4.69 -9.59 -9.59
C LYS A 136 4.53 -8.83 -10.90
N LEU A 137 3.58 -7.90 -10.91
CA LEU A 137 3.33 -6.99 -12.02
C LEU A 137 3.88 -5.62 -11.65
N VAL A 138 4.67 -5.01 -12.54
CA VAL A 138 5.23 -3.66 -12.35
C VAL A 138 4.84 -2.80 -13.54
N LEU A 139 4.30 -1.62 -13.24
CA LEU A 139 4.04 -0.55 -14.21
C LEU A 139 4.76 0.69 -13.72
N ASP A 140 5.86 1.05 -14.38
CA ASP A 140 6.59 2.28 -14.08
C ASP A 140 5.90 3.51 -14.69
N GLN A 141 6.13 4.67 -14.10
CA GLN A 141 5.56 5.96 -14.51
C GLN A 141 6.25 6.56 -15.74
N SER A 142 7.47 6.11 -16.08
CA SER A 142 8.19 6.67 -17.22
C SER A 142 7.41 6.37 -18.52
N GLY A 143 7.14 7.40 -19.32
CA GLY A 143 6.03 7.41 -20.30
C GLY A 143 6.00 6.31 -21.37
N ASN A 144 7.08 5.53 -21.54
CA ASN A 144 7.17 4.37 -22.43
C ASN A 144 7.69 3.10 -21.71
N ALA A 145 7.68 3.08 -20.38
CA ALA A 145 8.15 1.89 -19.66
C ALA A 145 7.29 0.68 -20.05
N PRO A 146 7.93 -0.45 -20.37
CA PRO A 146 7.19 -1.67 -20.62
C PRO A 146 6.52 -2.12 -19.33
N ILE A 147 5.37 -2.78 -19.47
CA ILE A 147 4.81 -3.57 -18.38
C ILE A 147 5.75 -4.75 -18.14
N GLU A 148 6.08 -4.98 -16.87
CA GLU A 148 6.96 -6.07 -16.45
C GLU A 148 6.17 -7.08 -15.61
N LEU A 149 6.39 -8.37 -15.90
CA LEU A 149 5.83 -9.49 -15.15
C LEU A 149 6.96 -10.42 -14.74
N PHE A 150 7.12 -10.65 -13.44
CA PHE A 150 8.15 -11.54 -12.88
C PHE A 150 7.51 -12.72 -12.16
N ASP A 151 8.08 -13.93 -12.32
CA ASP A 151 7.69 -15.14 -11.58
C ASP A 151 8.54 -15.24 -10.30
N LEU A 152 7.99 -14.87 -9.15
CA LEU A 152 8.70 -14.81 -7.88
C LEU A 152 9.16 -16.18 -7.36
N GLU A 153 8.61 -17.28 -7.88
CA GLU A 153 8.97 -18.63 -7.48
C GLU A 153 10.23 -19.11 -8.24
N ASN A 154 10.29 -18.84 -9.54
CA ASN A 154 11.37 -19.31 -10.42
C ASN A 154 12.42 -18.24 -10.74
N ASP A 155 12.09 -16.97 -10.51
CA ASP A 155 12.91 -15.78 -10.75
C ASP A 155 12.77 -14.80 -9.57
N PRO A 156 13.27 -15.17 -8.37
CA PRO A 156 13.21 -14.30 -7.19
C PRO A 156 14.05 -13.01 -7.34
N GLY A 157 14.96 -12.97 -8.33
CA GLY A 157 15.78 -11.81 -8.67
C GLY A 157 15.06 -10.77 -9.54
N GLU A 158 13.90 -11.11 -10.11
CA GLU A 158 13.17 -10.29 -11.08
C GLU A 158 14.03 -9.95 -12.32
N GLU A 159 14.72 -10.95 -12.87
CA GLU A 159 15.64 -10.78 -14.01
C GLU A 159 14.96 -10.99 -15.38
N ILE A 160 13.90 -11.82 -15.42
CA ILE A 160 13.26 -12.25 -16.66
C ILE A 160 11.85 -11.66 -16.75
N ASN A 161 11.67 -10.68 -17.62
CA ASN A 161 10.35 -10.14 -17.91
C ASN A 161 9.52 -11.11 -18.78
N LEU A 162 8.44 -11.63 -18.19
CA LEU A 162 7.51 -12.58 -18.81
C LEU A 162 6.28 -11.91 -19.44
N SER A 163 6.18 -10.58 -19.46
CA SER A 163 4.94 -9.89 -19.84
C SER A 163 4.47 -10.23 -21.26
N ALA A 164 5.39 -10.33 -22.22
CA ALA A 164 5.08 -10.74 -23.60
C ALA A 164 4.73 -12.23 -23.74
N ALA A 165 5.26 -13.08 -22.84
CA ALA A 165 5.06 -14.53 -22.87
C ALA A 165 3.77 -14.97 -22.15
N LYS A 166 3.22 -14.12 -21.27
CA LYS A 166 2.02 -14.39 -20.45
C LYS A 166 1.03 -13.21 -20.47
N PRO A 167 0.54 -12.78 -21.64
CA PRO A 167 -0.35 -11.64 -21.75
C PRO A 167 -1.64 -11.82 -20.94
N GLU A 168 -2.16 -13.03 -20.81
CA GLU A 168 -3.36 -13.33 -20.03
C GLU A 168 -3.20 -13.08 -18.52
N VAL A 169 -1.99 -13.34 -18.00
CA VAL A 169 -1.66 -13.06 -16.59
C VAL A 169 -1.52 -11.56 -16.38
N VAL A 170 -0.87 -10.89 -17.34
CA VAL A 170 -0.72 -9.43 -17.34
C VAL A 170 -2.08 -8.74 -17.33
N ASP A 171 -3.01 -9.14 -18.21
CA ASP A 171 -4.35 -8.54 -18.29
C ASP A 171 -5.14 -8.75 -17.00
N THR A 172 -5.09 -9.96 -16.45
CA THR A 172 -5.78 -10.29 -15.19
C THR A 172 -5.24 -9.45 -14.03
N MET A 173 -3.92 -9.35 -13.88
CA MET A 173 -3.30 -8.58 -12.80
C MET A 173 -3.49 -7.08 -12.97
N GLN A 174 -3.48 -6.56 -14.22
CA GLN A 174 -3.79 -5.15 -14.49
C GLN A 174 -5.22 -4.81 -14.10
N GLN A 175 -6.19 -5.68 -14.42
CA GLN A 175 -7.58 -5.46 -14.03
C GLN A 175 -7.73 -5.43 -12.51
N GLN A 176 -7.11 -6.37 -11.79
CA GLN A 176 -7.13 -6.38 -10.32
C GLN A 176 -6.49 -5.12 -9.72
N LEU A 177 -5.37 -4.67 -10.28
CA LEU A 177 -4.71 -3.44 -9.86
C LEU A 177 -5.61 -2.20 -10.11
N TYR A 178 -6.27 -2.14 -11.26
CA TYR A 178 -7.20 -1.06 -11.59
C TYR A 178 -8.41 -1.03 -10.65
N ASP A 179 -9.01 -2.18 -10.36
CA ASP A 179 -10.13 -2.29 -9.42
C ASP A 179 -9.73 -1.86 -8.01
N TRP A 180 -8.53 -2.24 -7.57
CA TRP A 180 -7.96 -1.77 -6.30
C TRP A 180 -7.74 -0.25 -6.31
N GLN A 181 -7.14 0.34 -7.36
CA GLN A 181 -6.97 1.79 -7.48
C GLN A 181 -8.31 2.53 -7.40
N LYS A 182 -9.35 1.99 -8.05
CA LYS A 182 -10.71 2.54 -7.98
C LYS A 182 -11.25 2.53 -6.55
N SER A 183 -11.02 1.45 -5.81
CA SER A 183 -11.37 1.36 -4.38
C SER A 183 -10.63 2.44 -3.57
N VAL A 184 -9.32 2.56 -3.73
CA VAL A 184 -8.49 3.57 -3.03
C VAL A 184 -8.98 4.98 -3.33
N LEU A 185 -9.24 5.31 -4.59
CA LEU A 185 -9.74 6.62 -4.99
C LEU A 185 -11.14 6.91 -4.44
N THR A 186 -11.98 5.87 -4.27
CA THR A 186 -13.29 5.99 -3.64
C THR A 186 -13.13 6.37 -2.16
N SER A 187 -12.24 5.69 -1.44
CA SER A 187 -11.87 6.03 -0.06
C SER A 187 -11.28 7.44 0.04
N LEU A 188 -10.42 7.83 -0.91
CA LEU A 188 -9.77 9.15 -0.96
C LEU A 188 -10.78 10.30 -1.10
N THR A 189 -11.91 10.07 -1.77
CA THR A 189 -13.02 11.04 -1.85
C THR A 189 -13.93 11.03 -0.62
N GLY A 190 -13.64 10.21 0.39
CA GLY A 190 -14.44 10.10 1.61
C GLY A 190 -15.73 9.28 1.46
N LYS A 191 -16.00 8.69 0.29
CA LYS A 191 -17.26 7.98 0.02
C LYS A 191 -17.47 6.73 0.88
N ASP A 192 -16.37 6.12 1.33
CA ASP A 192 -16.41 4.94 2.22
C ASP A 192 -16.56 5.32 3.71
N TYR A 193 -16.73 6.61 4.03
CA TYR A 193 -16.77 7.14 5.39
C TYR A 193 -18.09 7.88 5.71
N LEU A 194 -19.11 7.68 4.87
CA LEU A 194 -20.45 8.29 4.99
C LEU A 194 -21.47 7.32 5.61
#